data_AF-A0A7C1V310-F1
#
_entry.id   AF-A0A7C1V310-F1
#
_cell.length_a   1.000
_cell.length_b   1.000
_cell.length_c   1.000
_cell.angle_alpha   90.00
_cell.angle_beta   90.00
_cell.angle_gamma   90.00
#
_symmetry.space_group_name_H-M   'P 1'
#
loop_
_entity.id
_entity.type
_entity.pdbx_description
1 polymer ?
#
loop_
_entity_poly.entity_id
_entity_poly.type
_entity_poly.pdbx_seq_one_letter_code
_entity_poly.pdbx_strand_id
1 'polypeptide(L)'
;MRQVSSKILKYLILFFLLIIPFINLSFSYYSVGKEITKPLDLNISANEFSEVDLSFIPDIDYTSLNDQWYNSKIEMLIITPNNPEFINKTDSLAKLAKWKNKKGVKTVILSNFSLYDGRDDAERIRNMIKSYYAKENIQWVLLAGDTDVLPIRMVYNPDVDRWMESQSESVGGEYYKPTDFYYADLSGTWDSDEDGEWGESPEDNEYGIDEIDWTPDVYVGRFPASSVEELEIMANKTLKYETDPEIGDWMNRMLLAGGVSDYSVSGILGSGEYESTLTSYIIQNYANSVVNYTHLVKEEGNLSRSSLNSYFNEGYSTVIMAGHGSPTK
;
A
#
# COMPACT_ATOMS: atom_id res chain seq x y z
N MET A 1 51.25 -21.72 11.08
CA MET A 1 50.31 -21.67 12.22
C MET A 1 48.93 -22.03 11.73
N ARG A 2 48.24 -22.92 12.45
CA ARG A 2 47.12 -23.75 11.98
C ARG A 2 45.86 -22.94 11.62
N GLN A 3 45.26 -23.29 10.49
CA GLN A 3 43.88 -22.94 10.12
C GLN A 3 42.90 -23.47 11.17
N VAL A 4 42.09 -22.58 11.73
CA VAL A 4 40.97 -22.92 12.60
C VAL A 4 39.73 -23.13 11.73
N SER A 5 39.13 -24.33 11.79
CA SER A 5 38.00 -24.72 10.94
C SER A 5 36.71 -24.01 11.37
N SER A 6 35.91 -23.59 10.38
CA SER A 6 34.65 -22.83 10.49
C SER A 6 33.48 -23.55 11.19
N LYS A 7 33.73 -24.69 11.84
CA LYS A 7 32.72 -25.44 12.60
C LYS A 7 32.59 -25.00 14.06
N ILE A 8 33.58 -24.32 14.64
CA ILE A 8 33.54 -23.88 16.05
C ILE A 8 32.75 -22.56 16.24
N LEU A 9 32.65 -21.72 15.21
CA LEU A 9 31.94 -20.43 15.29
C LEU A 9 30.41 -20.57 15.25
N LYS A 10 29.88 -21.65 14.65
CA LYS A 10 28.42 -21.87 14.53
C LYS A 10 27.77 -22.38 15.83
N TYR A 11 28.55 -22.96 16.76
CA TYR A 11 28.03 -23.42 18.05
C TYR A 11 28.06 -22.35 19.15
N LEU A 12 28.85 -21.29 18.99
CA LEU A 12 28.89 -20.15 19.93
C LEU A 12 27.72 -19.17 19.75
N ILE A 13 27.14 -19.08 18.55
CA ILE A 13 25.98 -18.22 18.27
C ILE A 13 24.67 -18.89 18.68
N LEU A 14 24.60 -20.23 18.67
CA LEU A 14 23.41 -20.97 19.12
C LEU A 14 23.27 -21.07 20.65
N PHE A 15 24.33 -20.78 21.42
CA PHE A 15 24.29 -20.87 22.90
C PHE A 15 23.77 -19.59 23.57
N PHE A 16 23.73 -18.45 22.87
CA PHE A 16 23.26 -17.17 23.40
C PHE A 16 21.77 -16.89 23.20
N LEU A 17 21.05 -17.75 22.47
CA LEU A 17 19.61 -17.59 22.18
C LEU A 17 18.68 -18.49 23.03
N LEU A 18 19.23 -19.26 23.97
CA LEU A 18 18.46 -20.24 24.76
C LEU A 18 18.40 -19.95 26.28
N ILE A 19 18.87 -18.78 26.74
CA ILE A 19 18.78 -18.39 28.16
C ILE A 19 18.37 -16.92 28.30
N ILE A 20 17.11 -16.62 27.97
CA ILE A 20 16.40 -15.47 28.56
C ILE A 20 15.02 -15.97 29.00
N PRO A 21 14.80 -16.25 30.30
CA PRO A 21 13.45 -16.45 30.79
C PRO A 21 12.78 -15.10 31.02
N PHE A 22 11.52 -15.02 30.57
CA PHE A 22 10.48 -14.08 30.96
C PHE A 22 10.76 -13.28 32.25
N ILE A 23 10.92 -11.97 32.11
CA ILE A 23 10.64 -11.03 33.19
C ILE A 23 9.69 -9.96 32.64
N ASN A 24 8.41 -10.12 32.95
CA ASN A 24 7.45 -9.03 32.95
C ASN A 24 7.91 -8.00 33.99
N LEU A 25 8.35 -6.82 33.55
CA LEU A 25 8.49 -5.67 34.43
C LEU A 25 7.33 -4.71 34.16
N SER A 26 6.29 -4.82 34.98
CA SER A 26 5.30 -3.78 35.19
C SER A 26 5.96 -2.64 35.99
N PHE A 27 6.10 -1.47 35.38
CA PHE A 27 6.50 -0.26 36.08
C PHE A 27 5.29 0.36 36.78
N SER A 28 5.17 0.14 38.08
CA SER A 28 4.28 0.89 38.97
C SER A 28 5.06 2.06 39.57
N TYR A 29 4.75 3.30 39.18
CA TYR A 29 5.25 4.48 39.87
C TYR A 29 4.59 4.58 41.26
N TYR A 30 5.39 4.45 42.32
CA TYR A 30 5.05 4.89 43.67
C TYR A 30 6.26 5.62 44.24
N SER A 31 6.24 6.96 44.21
CA SER A 31 7.17 7.77 45.00
C SER A 31 6.50 8.12 46.33
N VAL A 32 6.90 7.44 47.40
CA VAL A 32 6.68 7.92 48.76
C VAL A 32 8.02 8.41 49.29
N GLY A 33 8.08 9.71 49.56
CA GLY A 33 9.27 10.38 50.06
C GLY A 33 9.70 9.83 51.41
N LYS A 34 11.01 9.61 51.55
CA LYS A 34 11.68 9.60 52.84
C LYS A 34 13.12 10.08 52.64
N GLU A 35 13.39 11.30 53.11
CA GLU A 35 14.75 11.81 53.24
C GLU A 35 15.57 10.86 54.12
N ILE A 36 16.69 10.38 53.57
CA ILE A 36 17.76 9.78 54.37
C ILE A 36 18.96 10.71 54.23
N THR A 37 19.12 11.56 55.24
CA THR A 37 20.32 12.35 55.49
C THR A 37 21.41 11.44 56.06
N LYS A 38 22.42 11.15 55.24
CA LYS A 38 23.80 10.88 55.68
C LYS A 38 24.72 11.00 54.47
N PRO A 39 25.62 12.00 54.39
CA PRO A 39 26.66 11.98 53.39
C PRO A 39 27.59 10.81 53.71
N LEU A 40 27.73 9.89 52.76
CA LEU A 40 28.78 8.89 52.79
C LEU A 40 30.06 9.63 52.40
N ASP A 41 30.90 9.98 53.38
CA ASP A 41 32.22 10.55 53.13
C ASP A 41 33.13 9.49 52.50
N LEU A 42 32.98 9.33 51.18
CA LEU A 42 33.95 8.64 50.35
C LEU A 42 35.04 9.63 49.97
N ASN A 43 36.08 9.72 50.80
CA ASN A 43 37.37 10.24 50.39
C ASN A 43 37.98 9.28 49.36
N ILE A 44 37.54 9.38 48.12
CA ILE A 44 38.22 8.78 46.97
C ILE A 44 39.10 9.89 46.42
N SER A 45 40.40 9.80 46.68
CA SER A 45 41.39 10.59 45.98
C SER A 45 41.29 10.26 44.49
N ALA A 46 40.80 11.21 43.70
CA ALA A 46 40.92 11.20 42.26
C ALA A 46 42.40 11.31 41.91
N ASN A 47 43.04 10.19 41.58
CA ASN A 47 44.26 10.10 40.77
C ASN A 47 44.60 8.61 40.61
N GLU A 48 44.25 8.06 39.45
CA GLU A 48 44.68 6.79 38.83
C GLU A 48 43.55 6.02 38.13
N PHE A 49 42.65 6.75 37.44
CA PHE A 49 42.11 6.18 36.21
C PHE A 49 42.94 6.75 35.07
N SER A 50 43.63 5.89 34.32
CA SER A 50 44.14 6.26 33.00
C SER A 50 42.98 6.90 32.24
N GLU A 51 43.19 8.11 31.70
CA GLU A 51 42.21 8.74 30.81
C GLU A 51 41.71 7.68 29.84
N VAL A 52 40.41 7.37 29.92
CA VAL A 52 39.80 6.43 28.99
C VAL A 52 39.96 7.08 27.62
N ASP A 53 40.79 6.48 26.79
CA ASP A 53 41.01 6.95 25.43
C ASP A 53 39.70 6.80 24.65
N LEU A 54 38.96 7.90 24.51
CA LEU A 54 37.69 7.93 23.75
C LEU A 54 37.92 8.27 22.27
N SER A 55 39.17 8.33 21.79
CA SER A 55 39.48 8.62 20.39
C SER A 55 38.96 7.57 19.41
N PHE A 56 38.60 6.37 19.91
CA PHE A 56 37.95 5.33 19.13
C PHE A 56 36.44 5.56 18.93
N ILE A 57 35.82 6.47 19.70
CA ILE A 57 34.40 6.79 19.53
C ILE A 57 34.30 7.74 18.33
N PRO A 58 33.65 7.33 17.23
CA PRO A 58 33.46 8.22 16.10
C PRO A 58 32.63 9.42 16.52
N ASP A 59 32.98 10.60 16.00
CA ASP A 59 32.18 11.80 16.19
C ASP A 59 30.75 11.54 15.71
N ILE A 60 29.77 11.90 16.56
CA ILE A 60 28.36 11.77 16.22
C ILE A 60 28.03 12.87 15.20
N ASP A 61 27.62 12.46 14.00
CA ASP A 61 27.10 13.38 12.98
C ASP A 61 25.69 13.83 13.37
N TYR A 62 25.63 14.80 14.29
CA TYR A 62 24.38 15.40 14.74
C TYR A 62 23.62 16.10 13.61
N THR A 63 24.30 16.52 12.54
CA THR A 63 23.66 17.17 11.39
C THR A 63 22.88 16.13 10.58
N SER A 64 23.52 15.02 10.20
CA SER A 64 22.82 13.92 9.51
C SER A 64 21.71 13.31 10.38
N LEU A 65 21.95 13.14 11.69
CA LEU A 65 20.92 12.65 12.61
C LEU A 65 19.76 13.63 12.74
N ASN A 66 20.02 14.93 12.86
CA ASN A 66 18.95 15.92 12.94
C ASN A 66 18.18 16.05 11.63
N ASP A 67 18.83 15.98 10.48
CA ASP A 67 18.15 15.97 9.18
C ASP A 67 17.27 14.72 9.06
N GLN A 68 17.77 13.56 9.49
CA GLN A 68 17.00 12.31 9.47
C GLN A 68 15.82 12.33 10.45
N TRP A 69 15.97 12.93 11.63
CA TRP A 69 14.97 12.86 12.71
C TRP A 69 14.00 14.03 12.73
N TYR A 70 14.44 15.24 12.37
CA TYR A 70 13.65 16.46 12.44
C TYR A 70 13.22 16.98 11.06
N ASN A 71 13.85 16.52 9.98
CA ASN A 71 13.52 16.92 8.62
C ASN A 71 13.21 15.71 7.72
N SER A 72 12.34 14.82 8.21
CA SER A 72 11.92 13.65 7.45
C SER A 72 11.43 14.06 6.06
N LYS A 73 11.82 13.30 5.03
CA LYS A 73 11.39 13.55 3.66
C LYS A 73 9.89 13.32 3.52
N ILE A 74 9.28 13.94 2.51
CA ILE A 74 7.89 13.65 2.16
C ILE A 74 7.81 12.19 1.70
N GLU A 75 6.87 11.42 2.24
CA GLU A 75 6.70 10.00 1.90
C GLU A 75 5.40 9.75 1.14
N MET A 76 4.37 10.57 1.36
CA MET A 76 3.07 10.42 0.73
C MET A 76 2.58 11.74 0.11
N LEU A 77 2.07 11.64 -1.12
CA LEU A 77 1.30 12.69 -1.76
C LEU A 77 -0.19 12.35 -1.74
N ILE A 78 -1.02 13.31 -1.38
CA ILE A 78 -2.46 13.28 -1.69
C ILE A 78 -2.68 14.31 -2.79
N ILE A 79 -3.13 13.87 -3.96
CA ILE A 79 -3.32 14.72 -5.14
C ILE A 79 -4.82 14.93 -5.34
N THR A 80 -5.28 16.18 -5.27
CA THR A 80 -6.69 16.55 -5.47
C THR A 80 -6.87 17.25 -6.81
N PRO A 81 -8.11 17.31 -7.34
CA PRO A 81 -8.44 18.16 -8.47
C PRO A 81 -7.95 19.60 -8.29
N ASN A 82 -7.51 20.23 -9.37
CA ASN A 82 -7.16 21.65 -9.40
C ASN A 82 -8.41 22.55 -9.49
N ASN A 83 -9.37 22.33 -8.58
CA ASN A 83 -10.66 23.04 -8.51
C ASN A 83 -10.84 23.63 -7.09
N PRO A 84 -11.21 24.92 -6.96
CA PRO A 84 -11.49 25.55 -5.67
C PRO A 84 -12.47 24.79 -4.77
N GLU A 85 -13.43 24.06 -5.32
CA GLU A 85 -14.39 23.28 -4.53
C GLU A 85 -13.69 22.20 -3.72
N PHE A 86 -12.84 21.40 -4.37
CA PHE A 86 -12.02 20.40 -3.71
C PHE A 86 -11.00 21.08 -2.79
N ILE A 87 -10.22 22.05 -3.29
CA ILE A 87 -9.16 22.71 -2.51
C ILE A 87 -9.68 23.35 -1.21
N ASN A 88 -10.86 23.97 -1.23
CA ASN A 88 -11.40 24.68 -0.06
C ASN A 88 -12.16 23.78 0.92
N LYS A 89 -12.58 22.57 0.50
CA LYS A 89 -13.40 21.66 1.32
C LYS A 89 -12.71 20.33 1.64
N THR A 90 -11.39 20.28 1.66
CA THR A 90 -10.63 19.07 2.01
C THR A 90 -10.34 18.92 3.51
N ASP A 91 -11.25 19.32 4.41
CA ASP A 91 -11.02 19.19 5.86
C ASP A 91 -10.82 17.72 6.27
N SER A 92 -11.58 16.80 5.66
CA SER A 92 -11.41 15.36 5.85
C SER A 92 -10.03 14.85 5.39
N LEU A 93 -9.52 15.30 4.22
CA LEU A 93 -8.17 14.96 3.77
C LEU A 93 -7.10 15.62 4.64
N ALA A 94 -7.31 16.84 5.13
CA ALA A 94 -6.38 17.51 6.04
C ALA A 94 -6.27 16.73 7.35
N LYS A 95 -7.39 16.25 7.90
CA LYS A 95 -7.42 15.34 9.06
C LYS A 95 -6.71 14.02 8.77
N LEU A 96 -6.95 13.43 7.60
CA LEU A 96 -6.28 12.20 7.16
C LEU A 96 -4.76 12.40 7.03
N ALA A 97 -4.31 13.45 6.35
CA ALA A 97 -2.90 13.80 6.20
C ALA A 97 -2.25 14.06 7.56
N LYS A 98 -2.92 14.79 8.47
CA LYS A 98 -2.44 15.01 9.84
C LYS A 98 -2.28 13.70 10.60
N TRP A 99 -3.22 12.77 10.43
CA TRP A 99 -3.15 11.45 11.03
C TRP A 99 -2.01 10.59 10.45
N LYS A 100 -1.81 10.58 9.14
CA LYS A 100 -0.67 9.91 8.48
C LYS A 100 0.66 10.47 8.99
N ASN A 101 0.79 11.81 9.04
CA ASN A 101 1.94 12.50 9.63
C ASN A 101 2.18 12.07 11.09
N LYS A 102 1.13 11.95 11.91
CA LYS A 102 1.24 11.50 13.31
C LYS A 102 1.78 10.07 13.43
N LYS A 103 1.52 9.22 12.45
CA LYS A 103 2.03 7.83 12.40
C LYS A 103 3.40 7.69 11.74
N GLY A 104 4.03 8.80 11.35
CA GLY A 104 5.37 8.82 10.75
C GLY A 104 5.39 8.81 9.22
N VAL A 105 4.24 8.78 8.54
CA VAL A 105 4.18 8.89 7.08
C VAL A 105 4.01 10.36 6.73
N LYS A 106 5.09 11.04 6.32
CA LYS A 106 5.01 12.49 6.05
C LYS A 106 4.18 12.75 4.80
N THR A 107 3.01 13.36 4.99
CA THR A 107 2.00 13.53 3.93
C THR A 107 1.74 14.99 3.62
N VAL A 108 1.71 15.32 2.33
CA VAL A 108 1.29 16.63 1.82
C VAL A 108 0.10 16.48 0.88
N ILE A 109 -0.72 17.53 0.80
CA ILE A 109 -1.86 17.62 -0.12
C ILE A 109 -1.50 18.61 -1.23
N LEU A 110 -1.68 18.21 -2.49
CA LEU A 110 -1.29 18.98 -3.67
C LEU A 110 -2.44 19.04 -4.68
N SER A 111 -2.60 20.17 -5.35
CA SER A 111 -3.56 20.38 -6.43
C SER A 111 -2.96 21.13 -7.62
N ASN A 112 -1.68 21.50 -7.54
CA ASN A 112 -0.99 22.42 -8.44
C ASN A 112 -0.23 21.70 -9.56
N PHE A 113 -0.71 20.54 -10.02
CA PHE A 113 -0.07 19.80 -11.11
C PHE A 113 -0.03 20.61 -12.42
N SER A 114 -0.91 21.60 -12.59
CA SER A 114 -0.88 22.56 -13.71
C SER A 114 0.39 23.41 -13.80
N LEU A 115 1.24 23.43 -12.77
CA LEU A 115 2.55 24.09 -12.78
C LEU A 115 3.66 23.22 -13.40
N TYR A 116 3.37 21.96 -13.75
CA TYR A 116 4.30 21.05 -14.38
C TYR A 116 4.06 21.01 -15.88
N ASP A 117 5.14 20.80 -16.64
CA ASP A 117 5.05 20.56 -18.08
C ASP A 117 4.43 19.18 -18.35
N GLY A 118 3.77 19.05 -19.51
CA GLY A 118 3.09 17.83 -19.96
C GLY A 118 2.05 18.14 -21.03
N ARG A 119 1.82 17.18 -21.93
CA ARG A 119 0.88 17.30 -23.06
C ARG A 119 -0.56 17.41 -22.59
N ASP A 120 -0.89 16.73 -21.49
CA ASP A 120 -2.19 16.75 -20.83
C ASP A 120 -2.05 16.72 -19.30
N ASP A 121 -3.18 16.81 -18.58
CA ASP A 121 -3.17 16.85 -17.13
C ASP A 121 -2.73 15.53 -16.48
N ALA A 122 -2.92 14.38 -17.14
CA ALA A 122 -2.42 13.11 -16.63
C ALA A 122 -0.89 13.09 -16.65
N GLU A 123 -0.26 13.52 -17.75
CA GLU A 123 1.20 13.63 -17.85
C GLU A 123 1.74 14.66 -16.86
N ARG A 124 1.04 15.78 -16.65
CA ARG A 124 1.42 16.78 -15.63
C ARG A 124 1.37 16.22 -14.21
N ILE A 125 0.35 15.44 -13.87
CA ILE A 125 0.27 14.75 -12.58
C ILE A 125 1.44 13.76 -12.43
N ARG A 126 1.70 12.96 -13.46
CA ARG A 126 2.83 12.01 -13.45
C ARG A 126 4.16 12.73 -13.30
N ASN A 127 4.39 13.84 -13.99
CA ASN A 127 5.59 14.66 -13.88
C ASN A 127 5.74 15.32 -12.51
N MET A 128 4.63 15.75 -11.89
CA MET A 128 4.63 16.17 -10.49
C MET A 128 5.10 15.02 -9.58
N ILE A 129 4.56 13.82 -9.72
CA ILE A 129 4.96 12.64 -8.95
C ILE A 129 6.45 12.33 -9.16
N LYS A 130 6.94 12.30 -10.41
CA LYS A 130 8.36 12.14 -10.76
C LYS A 130 9.25 13.15 -10.02
N SER A 131 8.83 14.42 -9.95
CA SER A 131 9.60 15.47 -9.29
C SER A 131 9.73 15.26 -7.78
N TYR A 132 8.67 14.77 -7.12
CA TYR A 132 8.69 14.45 -5.69
C TYR A 132 9.43 13.15 -5.42
N TYR A 133 9.30 12.14 -6.30
CA TYR A 133 10.09 10.92 -6.22
C TYR A 133 11.58 11.22 -6.28
N ALA A 134 12.04 12.01 -7.25
CA ALA A 134 13.46 12.35 -7.40
C ALA A 134 14.03 13.16 -6.22
N LYS A 135 13.23 14.04 -5.58
CA LYS A 135 13.69 14.92 -4.49
C LYS A 135 13.53 14.28 -3.11
N GLU A 136 12.36 13.72 -2.88
CA GLU A 136 11.88 13.27 -1.56
C GLU A 136 11.87 11.75 -1.42
N ASN A 137 11.99 11.00 -2.53
CA ASN A 137 11.86 9.54 -2.55
C ASN A 137 10.52 9.07 -1.95
N ILE A 138 9.43 9.72 -2.37
CA ILE A 138 8.06 9.37 -1.96
C ILE A 138 7.78 7.89 -2.24
N GLN A 139 6.91 7.29 -1.45
CA GLN A 139 6.51 5.89 -1.57
C GLN A 139 5.03 5.74 -1.93
N TRP A 140 4.20 6.71 -1.55
CA TRP A 140 2.74 6.61 -1.64
C TRP A 140 2.13 7.80 -2.38
N VAL A 141 1.16 7.50 -3.25
CA VAL A 141 0.33 8.50 -3.92
C VAL A 141 -1.13 8.12 -3.74
N LEU A 142 -1.94 9.06 -3.25
CA LEU A 142 -3.39 8.94 -3.19
C LEU A 142 -4.02 9.97 -4.14
N LEU A 143 -4.66 9.49 -5.19
CA LEU A 143 -5.45 10.29 -6.12
C LEU A 143 -6.84 10.51 -5.50
N ALA A 144 -7.16 11.75 -5.15
CA ALA A 144 -8.35 12.11 -4.38
C ALA A 144 -9.40 12.78 -5.29
N GLY A 145 -9.92 12.02 -6.25
CA GLY A 145 -10.95 12.42 -7.22
C GLY A 145 -11.26 11.29 -8.20
N ASP A 146 -12.46 11.28 -8.77
CA ASP A 146 -12.83 10.37 -9.86
C ASP A 146 -12.36 10.92 -11.22
N THR A 147 -12.51 10.14 -12.29
CA THR A 147 -11.93 10.41 -13.62
C THR A 147 -12.48 11.67 -14.28
N ASP A 148 -13.66 12.15 -13.85
CA ASP A 148 -14.28 13.38 -14.34
C ASP A 148 -13.63 14.66 -13.77
N VAL A 149 -12.94 14.54 -12.62
CA VAL A 149 -12.30 15.68 -11.93
C VAL A 149 -10.79 15.53 -11.78
N LEU A 150 -10.26 14.30 -11.85
CA LEU A 150 -8.85 13.98 -11.76
C LEU A 150 -8.51 12.87 -12.78
N PRO A 151 -7.77 13.17 -13.84
CA PRO A 151 -7.69 12.31 -15.01
C PRO A 151 -7.11 10.93 -14.69
N ILE A 152 -7.48 9.96 -15.53
CA ILE A 152 -6.89 8.64 -15.60
C ILE A 152 -6.21 8.49 -16.96
N ARG A 153 -5.15 7.69 -17.06
CA ARG A 153 -4.54 7.39 -18.35
C ARG A 153 -5.32 6.25 -19.02
N MET A 154 -5.59 6.41 -20.30
CA MET A 154 -6.07 5.32 -21.15
C MET A 154 -4.84 4.64 -21.76
N VAL A 155 -4.67 3.34 -21.52
CA VAL A 155 -3.64 2.51 -22.17
C VAL A 155 -4.21 1.92 -23.45
N TYR A 156 -3.43 1.86 -24.52
CA TYR A 156 -3.80 1.16 -25.74
C TYR A 156 -3.70 -0.36 -25.51
N ASN A 157 -4.83 -1.02 -25.61
CA ASN A 157 -4.97 -2.45 -25.49
C ASN A 157 -6.19 -2.90 -26.32
N PRO A 158 -5.97 -3.40 -27.55
CA PRO A 158 -7.02 -3.82 -28.48
C PRO A 158 -7.47 -5.28 -28.25
N ASP A 159 -7.45 -5.76 -27.00
CA ASP A 159 -7.84 -7.13 -26.65
C ASP A 159 -9.27 -7.50 -27.11
N VAL A 160 -10.20 -6.55 -27.04
CA VAL A 160 -11.58 -6.72 -27.48
C VAL A 160 -11.61 -6.99 -28.99
N ASP A 161 -10.93 -6.17 -29.79
CA ASP A 161 -10.85 -6.36 -31.24
C ASP A 161 -10.09 -7.65 -31.61
N ARG A 162 -8.99 -7.93 -30.91
CA ARG A 162 -8.10 -9.07 -31.21
C ARG A 162 -8.69 -10.43 -30.82
N TRP A 163 -9.45 -10.48 -29.72
CA TRP A 163 -9.83 -11.75 -29.08
C TRP A 163 -11.33 -11.90 -28.76
N MET A 164 -12.12 -10.82 -28.78
CA MET A 164 -13.51 -10.84 -28.33
C MET A 164 -14.48 -10.51 -29.47
N GLU A 165 -14.71 -11.50 -30.33
CA GLU A 165 -15.59 -11.33 -31.50
C GLU A 165 -16.99 -10.84 -31.08
N SER A 166 -17.38 -9.66 -31.58
CA SER A 166 -18.66 -8.99 -31.31
C SER A 166 -18.90 -8.52 -29.86
N GLN A 167 -17.86 -8.26 -29.07
CA GLN A 167 -17.98 -7.59 -27.77
C GLN A 167 -17.52 -6.13 -27.85
N SER A 168 -17.96 -5.33 -26.87
CA SER A 168 -17.57 -3.93 -26.73
C SER A 168 -17.50 -3.60 -25.25
N GLU A 169 -16.51 -2.80 -24.85
CA GLU A 169 -16.46 -2.26 -23.50
C GLU A 169 -17.13 -0.89 -23.40
N SER A 170 -17.78 -0.64 -22.27
CA SER A 170 -18.45 0.63 -22.01
C SER A 170 -17.48 1.80 -21.80
N VAL A 171 -16.23 1.51 -21.46
CA VAL A 171 -15.18 2.50 -21.20
C VAL A 171 -14.00 2.17 -22.11
N GLY A 172 -13.49 3.15 -22.85
CA GLY A 172 -12.35 2.97 -23.76
C GLY A 172 -12.64 2.18 -25.05
N GLY A 173 -13.80 1.53 -25.15
CA GLY A 173 -14.24 0.83 -26.35
C GLY A 173 -13.36 -0.39 -26.65
N GLU A 174 -13.09 -0.63 -27.93
CA GLU A 174 -12.37 -1.81 -28.37
C GLU A 174 -10.85 -1.71 -28.18
N TYR A 175 -10.32 -0.50 -27.98
CA TYR A 175 -8.89 -0.20 -28.09
C TYR A 175 -8.24 0.26 -26.79
N TYR A 176 -9.00 0.74 -25.80
CA TYR A 176 -8.41 1.41 -24.65
C TYR A 176 -8.90 0.89 -23.31
N LYS A 177 -8.02 0.91 -22.31
CA LYS A 177 -8.36 0.56 -20.92
C LYS A 177 -7.90 1.65 -19.95
N PRO A 178 -8.70 2.05 -18.95
CA PRO A 178 -8.27 3.03 -17.96
C PRO A 178 -7.29 2.41 -16.95
N THR A 179 -6.22 3.13 -16.59
CA THR A 179 -5.27 2.68 -15.58
C THR A 179 -4.66 3.82 -14.75
N ASP A 180 -4.55 3.58 -13.44
CA ASP A 180 -3.73 4.42 -12.53
C ASP A 180 -2.27 3.91 -12.45
N PHE A 181 -1.94 2.77 -13.08
CA PHE A 181 -0.57 2.24 -13.11
C PHE A 181 0.39 3.22 -13.79
N TYR A 182 -0.11 4.06 -14.70
CA TYR A 182 0.63 5.18 -15.30
C TYR A 182 1.23 6.14 -14.27
N TYR A 183 0.58 6.31 -13.11
CA TYR A 183 1.08 7.13 -12.02
C TYR A 183 2.03 6.38 -11.07
N ALA A 184 2.07 5.04 -11.16
CA ALA A 184 2.89 4.17 -10.34
C ALA A 184 4.24 3.89 -11.00
N ASP A 185 4.24 3.60 -12.29
CA ASP A 185 5.45 3.50 -13.13
C ASP A 185 5.87 4.91 -13.54
N LEU A 186 7.07 5.33 -13.13
CA LEU A 186 7.64 6.64 -13.39
C LEU A 186 8.73 6.60 -14.49
N SER A 187 8.98 5.44 -15.07
CA SER A 187 9.96 5.21 -16.12
C SER A 187 9.42 5.55 -17.53
N GLY A 188 10.30 5.90 -18.46
CA GLY A 188 9.89 6.16 -19.85
C GLY A 188 8.82 7.26 -20.04
N THR A 189 8.32 7.34 -21.27
CA THR A 189 7.26 8.26 -21.69
C THR A 189 5.88 7.62 -21.65
N TRP A 190 5.82 6.27 -21.75
CA TRP A 190 4.62 5.49 -22.08
C TRP A 190 4.02 5.84 -23.44
N ASP A 191 4.80 6.42 -24.34
CA ASP A 191 4.40 6.82 -25.70
C ASP A 191 5.72 7.23 -26.36
N SER A 192 6.44 6.22 -26.82
CA SER A 192 7.86 6.23 -27.14
C SER A 192 8.06 6.70 -28.57
N ASP A 193 7.18 6.30 -29.47
CA ASP A 193 7.13 6.72 -30.88
C ASP A 193 6.29 7.99 -31.11
N GLU A 194 5.75 8.58 -30.05
CA GLU A 194 5.11 9.90 -30.05
C GLU A 194 3.83 9.98 -30.91
N ASP A 195 3.12 8.86 -31.05
CA ASP A 195 1.90 8.77 -31.85
C ASP A 195 0.62 9.09 -31.06
N GLY A 196 0.73 9.17 -29.73
CA GLY A 196 -0.38 9.49 -28.83
C GLY A 196 -1.19 8.28 -28.38
N GLU A 197 -0.77 7.07 -28.71
CA GLU A 197 -1.16 5.84 -28.06
C GLU A 197 -0.26 5.63 -26.84
N TRP A 198 -0.84 5.25 -25.70
CA TRP A 198 -0.06 5.12 -24.47
C TRP A 198 0.09 3.68 -24.01
N GLY A 199 1.31 3.29 -23.63
CA GLY A 199 1.60 2.05 -22.95
C GLY A 199 1.39 0.84 -23.87
N GLU A 200 1.76 0.99 -25.12
CA GLU A 200 1.61 -0.03 -26.14
C GLU A 200 2.48 -1.26 -25.88
N SER A 201 1.99 -2.40 -26.36
CA SER A 201 2.79 -3.62 -26.40
C SER A 201 3.80 -3.59 -27.55
N PRO A 202 4.85 -4.43 -27.54
CA PRO A 202 5.78 -4.58 -28.66
C PRO A 202 5.11 -4.92 -30.01
N GLU A 203 3.88 -5.41 -30.01
CA GLU A 203 3.15 -5.73 -31.24
C GLU A 203 2.43 -4.51 -31.84
N ASP A 204 2.29 -3.44 -31.06
CA ASP A 204 1.40 -2.32 -31.35
C ASP A 204 2.13 -1.02 -31.70
N ASN A 205 3.42 -0.85 -31.34
CA ASN A 205 4.22 0.36 -31.66
C ASN A 205 5.28 0.18 -32.78
N GLU A 206 5.79 1.29 -33.33
CA GLU A 206 6.80 1.32 -34.40
C GLU A 206 8.13 0.66 -33.99
N TYR A 207 8.47 0.73 -32.71
CA TYR A 207 9.78 0.31 -32.20
C TYR A 207 9.85 -1.15 -31.78
N GLY A 208 8.71 -1.85 -31.70
CA GLY A 208 8.66 -3.25 -31.30
C GLY A 208 9.16 -3.48 -29.86
N ILE A 209 8.89 -2.55 -28.95
CA ILE A 209 9.30 -2.61 -27.53
C ILE A 209 8.09 -2.47 -26.61
N ASP A 210 8.22 -2.88 -25.35
CA ASP A 210 7.20 -2.59 -24.35
C ASP A 210 7.39 -1.16 -23.87
N GLU A 211 6.32 -0.37 -23.90
CA GLU A 211 6.36 1.01 -23.43
C GLU A 211 6.18 1.14 -21.91
N ILE A 212 5.74 0.06 -21.27
CA ILE A 212 5.49 -0.06 -19.84
C ILE A 212 6.63 -0.90 -19.22
N ASP A 213 7.24 -0.42 -18.13
CA ASP A 213 8.30 -1.19 -17.45
C ASP A 213 7.73 -2.31 -16.55
N TRP A 214 6.44 -2.22 -16.22
CA TRP A 214 5.70 -3.14 -15.35
C TRP A 214 6.20 -3.20 -13.91
N THR A 215 7.17 -2.37 -13.53
CA THR A 215 7.63 -2.19 -12.16
C THR A 215 7.13 -0.86 -11.61
N PRO A 216 6.23 -0.83 -10.61
CA PRO A 216 5.83 0.43 -10.00
C PRO A 216 6.98 1.00 -9.15
N ASP A 217 7.29 2.28 -9.36
CA ASP A 217 8.22 3.05 -8.53
C ASP A 217 7.57 3.53 -7.22
N VAL A 218 6.24 3.75 -7.24
CA VAL A 218 5.44 4.20 -6.10
C VAL A 218 4.11 3.44 -6.00
N TYR A 219 3.57 3.33 -4.79
CA TYR A 219 2.25 2.76 -4.55
C TYR A 219 1.17 3.80 -4.80
N VAL A 220 0.24 3.50 -5.72
CA VAL A 220 -0.87 4.40 -6.08
C VAL A 220 -2.19 3.80 -5.60
N GLY A 221 -3.02 4.63 -4.98
CA GLY A 221 -4.43 4.35 -4.74
C GLY A 221 -5.30 5.54 -5.14
N ARG A 222 -6.59 5.30 -5.34
CA ARG A 222 -7.57 6.33 -5.68
C ARG A 222 -8.76 6.32 -4.73
N PHE A 223 -9.21 7.51 -4.33
CA PHE A 223 -10.56 7.75 -3.85
C PHE A 223 -11.39 8.30 -5.02
N PRO A 224 -12.14 7.42 -5.75
CA PRO A 224 -12.94 7.84 -6.90
C PRO A 224 -14.18 8.58 -6.42
N ALA A 225 -14.05 9.89 -6.26
CA ALA A 225 -15.11 10.79 -5.85
C ALA A 225 -15.32 11.88 -6.91
N SER A 226 -16.52 11.97 -7.46
CA SER A 226 -16.92 13.08 -8.36
C SER A 226 -17.36 14.31 -7.57
N SER A 227 -17.60 14.16 -6.26
CA SER A 227 -18.01 15.23 -5.35
C SER A 227 -17.16 15.29 -4.08
N VAL A 228 -17.17 16.44 -3.41
CA VAL A 228 -16.51 16.61 -2.11
C VAL A 228 -17.14 15.70 -1.05
N GLU A 229 -18.46 15.53 -1.09
CA GLU A 229 -19.21 14.72 -0.13
C GLU A 229 -18.80 13.24 -0.21
N GLU A 230 -18.63 12.69 -1.41
CA GLU A 230 -18.13 11.32 -1.61
C GLU A 230 -16.68 11.16 -1.13
N LEU A 231 -15.86 12.16 -1.40
CA LEU A 231 -14.47 12.18 -0.94
C LEU A 231 -14.39 12.19 0.59
N GLU A 232 -15.22 13.01 1.24
CA GLU A 232 -15.33 13.06 2.69
C GLU A 232 -15.77 11.71 3.27
N ILE A 233 -16.71 11.00 2.63
CA ILE A 233 -17.14 9.67 3.07
C ILE A 233 -15.95 8.69 3.05
N MET A 234 -15.17 8.64 1.97
CA MET A 234 -14.02 7.73 1.87
C MET A 234 -12.89 8.09 2.84
N ALA A 235 -12.56 9.38 2.95
CA ALA A 235 -11.52 9.86 3.86
C ALA A 235 -11.90 9.63 5.33
N ASN A 236 -13.14 9.91 5.71
CA ASN A 236 -13.61 9.71 7.09
C ASN A 236 -13.72 8.23 7.45
N LYS A 237 -14.15 7.35 6.53
CA LYS A 237 -14.13 5.89 6.76
C LYS A 237 -12.70 5.39 7.00
N THR A 238 -11.76 5.84 6.18
CA THR A 238 -10.33 5.48 6.32
C THR A 238 -9.78 5.98 7.66
N LEU A 239 -10.03 7.24 8.00
CA LEU A 239 -9.58 7.83 9.27
C LEU A 239 -10.18 7.08 10.46
N LYS A 240 -11.50 6.85 10.48
CA LYS A 240 -12.21 6.13 11.54
C LYS A 240 -11.64 4.72 11.72
N TYR A 241 -11.44 3.97 10.62
CA TYR A 241 -10.85 2.64 10.67
C TYR A 241 -9.45 2.64 11.31
N GLU A 242 -8.63 3.64 11.00
CA GLU A 242 -7.26 3.69 11.50
C GLU A 242 -7.12 4.28 12.91
N THR A 243 -8.04 5.16 13.34
CA THR A 243 -7.92 5.86 14.63
C THR A 243 -8.78 5.29 15.74
N ASP A 244 -10.00 4.85 15.40
CA ASP A 244 -11.02 4.46 16.37
C ASP A 244 -12.03 3.50 15.71
N PRO A 245 -11.60 2.31 15.25
CA PRO A 245 -12.49 1.39 14.58
C PRO A 245 -13.53 0.81 15.55
N GLU A 246 -14.71 0.47 15.05
CA GLU A 246 -15.73 -0.22 15.84
C GLU A 246 -15.26 -1.64 16.17
N ILE A 247 -14.72 -1.87 17.37
CA ILE A 247 -14.16 -3.17 17.77
C ILE A 247 -15.25 -4.25 17.78
N GLY A 248 -14.99 -5.37 17.11
CA GLY A 248 -15.91 -6.52 17.13
C GLY A 248 -15.39 -7.72 16.35
N ASP A 249 -16.14 -8.82 16.41
CA ASP A 249 -15.78 -10.10 15.79
C ASP A 249 -15.50 -9.99 14.29
N TRP A 250 -16.12 -9.04 13.59
CA TRP A 250 -15.93 -8.81 12.16
C TRP A 250 -14.45 -8.61 11.80
N MET A 251 -13.65 -8.07 12.72
CA MET A 251 -12.20 -7.87 12.55
C MET A 251 -11.44 -9.18 12.37
N ASN A 252 -11.98 -10.29 12.87
CA ASN A 252 -11.39 -11.63 12.76
C ASN A 252 -12.24 -12.54 11.87
N ARG A 253 -12.93 -11.97 10.88
CA ARG A 253 -13.74 -12.70 9.89
C ARG A 253 -13.31 -12.37 8.46
N MET A 254 -13.31 -13.40 7.62
CA MET A 254 -13.05 -13.31 6.19
C MET A 254 -14.19 -13.95 5.37
N LEU A 255 -14.67 -13.26 4.35
CA LEU A 255 -15.70 -13.77 3.43
C LEU A 255 -15.03 -14.08 2.10
N LEU A 256 -15.11 -15.33 1.65
CA LEU A 256 -14.58 -15.75 0.36
C LEU A 256 -15.71 -16.24 -0.53
N ALA A 257 -15.80 -15.73 -1.75
CA ALA A 257 -16.75 -16.16 -2.75
C ALA A 257 -16.02 -16.64 -4.02
N GLY A 258 -16.17 -17.92 -4.35
CA GLY A 258 -15.67 -18.53 -5.58
C GLY A 258 -16.81 -18.78 -6.56
N GLY A 259 -16.79 -18.07 -7.68
CA GLY A 259 -17.68 -18.27 -8.82
C GLY A 259 -17.22 -19.40 -9.75
N VAL A 260 -17.94 -19.54 -10.87
CA VAL A 260 -17.52 -20.36 -12.00
C VAL A 260 -17.39 -19.45 -13.20
N SER A 261 -16.18 -19.40 -13.76
CA SER A 261 -15.87 -18.63 -14.96
C SER A 261 -16.20 -19.43 -16.23
N ASP A 262 -15.92 -20.73 -16.21
CA ASP A 262 -16.35 -21.68 -17.25
C ASP A 262 -16.63 -23.07 -16.66
N TYR A 263 -17.66 -23.74 -17.14
CA TYR A 263 -18.00 -25.09 -16.70
C TYR A 263 -17.24 -26.13 -17.52
N SER A 264 -16.76 -27.18 -16.84
CA SER A 264 -16.04 -28.25 -17.52
C SER A 264 -16.85 -28.88 -18.67
N VAL A 265 -16.15 -29.11 -19.77
CA VAL A 265 -16.63 -29.85 -20.94
C VAL A 265 -16.53 -31.34 -20.65
N SER A 266 -17.65 -32.04 -20.86
CA SER A 266 -17.73 -33.50 -20.64
C SER A 266 -16.62 -34.24 -21.40
N GLY A 267 -15.84 -35.04 -20.67
CA GLY A 267 -14.75 -35.83 -21.22
C GLY A 267 -13.39 -35.12 -21.31
N ILE A 268 -13.30 -33.83 -20.92
CA ILE A 268 -12.04 -33.08 -20.91
C ILE A 268 -11.71 -32.69 -19.46
N LEU A 269 -10.78 -33.42 -18.85
CA LEU A 269 -10.32 -33.14 -17.50
C LEU A 269 -9.64 -31.76 -17.43
N GLY A 270 -9.99 -30.95 -16.42
CA GLY A 270 -9.39 -29.63 -16.20
C GLY A 270 -9.88 -28.53 -17.14
N SER A 271 -10.94 -28.78 -17.91
CA SER A 271 -11.53 -27.80 -18.83
C SER A 271 -12.40 -26.72 -18.17
N GLY A 272 -12.71 -26.86 -16.87
CA GLY A 272 -13.53 -25.88 -16.17
C GLY A 272 -12.68 -24.89 -15.38
N GLU A 273 -13.13 -23.65 -15.34
CA GLU A 273 -12.52 -22.55 -14.59
C GLU A 273 -13.34 -22.27 -13.34
N TYR A 274 -12.93 -22.91 -12.24
CA TYR A 274 -13.59 -22.87 -10.94
C TYR A 274 -12.78 -22.02 -9.97
N GLU A 275 -13.29 -20.83 -9.67
CA GLU A 275 -12.64 -19.82 -8.83
C GLU A 275 -12.68 -20.19 -7.33
N SER A 276 -13.52 -21.17 -7.00
CA SER A 276 -13.49 -21.89 -5.72
C SER A 276 -12.12 -22.50 -5.44
N THR A 277 -11.32 -22.80 -6.47
CA THR A 277 -9.93 -23.28 -6.33
C THR A 277 -9.04 -22.24 -5.66
N LEU A 278 -9.07 -20.99 -6.13
CA LEU A 278 -8.29 -19.89 -5.55
C LEU A 278 -8.71 -19.62 -4.11
N THR A 279 -10.02 -19.48 -3.87
CA THR A 279 -10.53 -19.20 -2.53
C THR A 279 -10.25 -20.34 -1.54
N SER A 280 -10.37 -21.60 -1.98
CA SER A 280 -9.98 -22.77 -1.18
C SER A 280 -8.49 -22.78 -0.87
N TYR A 281 -7.65 -22.44 -1.85
CA TYR A 281 -6.21 -22.35 -1.64
C TYR A 281 -5.86 -21.30 -0.59
N ILE A 282 -6.50 -20.12 -0.66
CA ILE A 282 -6.30 -19.06 0.33
C ILE A 282 -6.71 -19.53 1.73
N ILE A 283 -7.85 -20.20 1.84
CA ILE A 283 -8.32 -20.74 3.12
C ILE A 283 -7.30 -21.73 3.69
N GLN A 284 -6.91 -22.73 2.91
CA GLN A 284 -6.04 -23.82 3.37
C GLN A 284 -4.66 -23.34 3.79
N ASN A 285 -4.09 -22.34 3.09
CA ASN A 285 -2.72 -21.92 3.30
C ASN A 285 -2.57 -20.69 4.21
N TYR A 286 -3.60 -19.84 4.30
CA TYR A 286 -3.48 -18.55 4.99
C TYR A 286 -4.59 -18.26 6.00
N ALA A 287 -5.82 -18.76 5.80
CA ALA A 287 -6.95 -18.36 6.66
C ALA A 287 -7.25 -19.36 7.80
N ASN A 288 -7.20 -20.67 7.52
CA ASN A 288 -7.80 -21.72 8.36
C ASN A 288 -7.30 -21.76 9.81
N SER A 289 -6.07 -21.31 10.08
CA SER A 289 -5.49 -21.26 11.43
C SER A 289 -5.43 -19.87 12.05
N VAL A 290 -5.84 -18.83 11.33
CA VAL A 290 -5.57 -17.43 11.70
C VAL A 290 -6.85 -16.60 11.81
N VAL A 291 -7.88 -16.87 11.00
CA VAL A 291 -9.10 -16.08 10.91
C VAL A 291 -10.34 -16.97 10.76
N ASN A 292 -11.48 -16.56 11.32
CA ASN A 292 -12.74 -17.24 11.01
C ASN A 292 -13.14 -16.92 9.58
N TYR A 293 -13.68 -17.89 8.84
CA TYR A 293 -14.06 -17.67 7.46
C TYR A 293 -15.45 -18.19 7.12
N THR A 294 -16.08 -17.51 6.17
CA THR A 294 -17.27 -17.96 5.46
C THR A 294 -16.89 -18.18 4.01
N HIS A 295 -17.17 -19.37 3.48
CA HIS A 295 -16.85 -19.74 2.10
C HIS A 295 -18.13 -19.97 1.31
N LEU A 296 -18.35 -19.15 0.28
CA LEU A 296 -19.45 -19.26 -0.66
C LEU A 296 -18.91 -19.77 -1.99
N VAL A 297 -19.43 -20.89 -2.45
CA VAL A 297 -19.00 -21.62 -3.64
C VAL A 297 -20.20 -21.80 -4.56
N LYS A 298 -20.06 -21.40 -5.82
CA LYS A 298 -21.16 -21.46 -6.80
C LYS A 298 -21.61 -22.90 -7.08
N GLU A 299 -20.67 -23.82 -7.12
CA GLU A 299 -20.82 -25.25 -7.40
C GLU A 299 -21.56 -25.97 -6.26
N GLU A 300 -21.43 -25.47 -5.03
CA GLU A 300 -22.14 -25.97 -3.85
C GLU A 300 -23.56 -25.40 -3.72
N GLY A 301 -23.94 -24.47 -4.61
CA GLY A 301 -25.26 -23.84 -4.62
C GLY A 301 -25.51 -22.84 -3.47
N ASN A 302 -24.48 -22.49 -2.69
CA ASN A 302 -24.60 -21.53 -1.59
C ASN A 302 -24.19 -20.10 -2.00
N LEU A 303 -23.55 -19.90 -3.16
CA LEU A 303 -23.24 -18.58 -3.71
C LEU A 303 -24.33 -18.04 -4.66
N SER A 304 -24.94 -16.95 -4.22
CA SER A 304 -25.88 -16.12 -4.98
C SER A 304 -25.70 -14.66 -4.57
N ARG A 305 -26.23 -13.72 -5.36
CA ARG A 305 -26.23 -12.30 -4.97
C ARG A 305 -26.90 -12.07 -3.62
N SER A 306 -27.98 -12.80 -3.33
CA SER A 306 -28.72 -12.69 -2.07
C SER A 306 -27.87 -13.17 -0.89
N SER A 307 -27.29 -14.37 -0.99
CA SER A 307 -26.45 -14.92 0.08
C SER A 307 -25.20 -14.08 0.28
N LEU A 308 -24.53 -13.65 -0.78
CA LEU A 308 -23.36 -12.77 -0.68
C LEU A 308 -23.70 -11.47 0.05
N ASN A 309 -24.80 -10.79 -0.31
CA ASN A 309 -25.23 -9.57 0.36
C ASN A 309 -25.61 -9.82 1.82
N SER A 310 -26.27 -10.95 2.11
CA SER A 310 -26.62 -11.33 3.48
C SER A 310 -25.37 -11.46 4.34
N TYR A 311 -24.39 -12.25 3.89
CA TYR A 311 -23.14 -12.43 4.61
C TYR A 311 -22.35 -11.12 4.69
N PHE A 312 -22.21 -10.36 3.60
CA PHE A 312 -21.48 -9.08 3.65
C PHE A 312 -21.97 -8.16 4.77
N ASN A 313 -23.29 -8.12 5.02
CA ASN A 313 -23.91 -7.32 6.07
C ASN A 313 -23.69 -7.86 7.51
N GLU A 314 -23.20 -9.08 7.69
CA GLU A 314 -22.86 -9.63 9.01
C GLU A 314 -21.51 -9.11 9.55
N GLY A 315 -20.71 -8.44 8.71
CA GLY A 315 -19.45 -7.82 9.08
C GLY A 315 -18.24 -8.73 8.90
N TYR A 316 -17.34 -8.32 7.99
CA TYR A 316 -16.10 -9.00 7.67
C TYR A 316 -14.97 -7.97 7.49
N SER A 317 -13.77 -8.31 7.95
CA SER A 317 -12.57 -7.48 7.80
C SER A 317 -11.98 -7.55 6.39
N THR A 318 -12.17 -8.70 5.75
CA THR A 318 -11.60 -9.05 4.45
C THR A 318 -12.66 -9.76 3.64
N VAL A 319 -12.86 -9.33 2.39
CA VAL A 319 -13.76 -9.97 1.44
C VAL A 319 -12.99 -10.26 0.17
N ILE A 320 -13.00 -11.51 -0.28
CA ILE A 320 -12.38 -11.96 -1.53
C ILE A 320 -13.48 -12.52 -2.43
N MET A 321 -13.58 -12.00 -3.64
CA MET A 321 -14.50 -12.49 -4.65
C MET A 321 -13.69 -12.83 -5.90
N ALA A 322 -13.86 -14.04 -6.41
CA ALA A 322 -13.21 -14.50 -7.64
C ALA A 322 -14.27 -15.06 -8.58
N GLY A 323 -14.27 -14.56 -9.83
CA GLY A 323 -15.25 -14.89 -10.87
C GLY A 323 -15.54 -13.71 -11.77
N HIS A 324 -16.44 -13.93 -12.72
CA HIS A 324 -16.90 -12.89 -13.65
C HIS A 324 -17.48 -11.69 -12.93
N GLY A 325 -17.20 -10.50 -13.48
CA GLY A 325 -17.74 -9.23 -13.04
C GLY A 325 -18.05 -8.34 -14.24
N SER A 326 -18.99 -7.43 -14.05
CA SER A 326 -19.32 -6.35 -14.99
C SER A 326 -19.08 -5.01 -14.31
N PRO A 327 -18.85 -3.91 -15.08
CA PRO A 327 -18.71 -2.56 -14.52
C PRO A 327 -19.91 -2.14 -13.66
N THR A 328 -21.09 -2.73 -13.92
CA THR A 328 -22.29 -2.52 -13.11
C THR A 328 -23.06 -3.83 -12.89
N LYS A 329 -23.60 -3.98 -11.68
CA LYS A 329 -24.64 -4.92 -11.20
C LYS A 329 -24.49 -6.41 -11.47
#